data_AF-A0A3U3SED4-F1
#
_entry.id   AF-A0A3U3SED4-F1
#
_cell.length_a   1.000
_cell.length_b   1.000
_cell.length_c   1.000
_cell.angle_alpha   90.00
_cell.angle_beta   90.00
_cell.angle_gamma   90.00
#
_symmetry.space_group_name_H-M   'P 1'
#
loop_
_entity.id
_entity.type
_entity.pdbx_description
1 polymer ?
#
loop_
_entity_poly.entity_id
_entity_poly.type
_entity_poly.pdbx_seq_one_letter_code
_entity_poly.pdbx_strand_id
1 'polypeptide(L)'
;MKYFNSKPSIVYGYHGLDKDVAYNILNNHSEFLLSDNTYDWLSGGVYFWENNYERAMDYAIESSKRASSNIKTPFVLGAVIELGTCLDLLDHSDIDYVKEVYDLFVQYLKETNSPLPVNSSFNSKVNDLMKRELDCAVISHAKELAKLNGISIDTVRASFQEGNPIYPSANFHDKTHIQIAVVNPRCIKGVYLPRER
;
A
#
# COMPACT_ATOMS: atom_id res chain seq x y z
N MET A 1 7.05 21.19 17.73
CA MET A 1 6.58 19.82 18.05
C MET A 1 5.30 19.58 17.28
N LYS A 2 5.31 18.76 16.22
CA LYS A 2 4.07 18.26 15.62
C LYS A 2 3.50 17.22 16.60
N TYR A 3 2.28 17.44 17.08
CA TYR A 3 1.57 16.49 17.91
C TYR A 3 1.19 15.29 17.03
N PHE A 4 1.76 14.11 17.28
CA PHE A 4 1.33 12.91 16.58
C PHE A 4 -0.10 12.56 17.02
N ASN A 5 -0.99 12.47 16.03
CA ASN A 5 -2.43 12.32 16.16
C ASN A 5 -2.75 10.96 16.81
N SER A 6 -3.52 10.93 17.90
CA SER A 6 -3.92 9.70 18.61
C SER A 6 -5.01 8.96 17.83
N LYS A 7 -4.69 8.45 16.64
CA LYS A 7 -5.54 7.54 15.87
C LYS A 7 -5.50 6.14 16.51
N PRO A 8 -6.50 5.26 16.28
CA PRO A 8 -6.39 3.87 16.71
C PRO A 8 -5.08 3.31 16.20
N SER A 9 -4.19 2.93 17.12
CA SER A 9 -2.89 2.39 16.76
C SER A 9 -3.03 1.04 16.07
N ILE A 10 -4.15 0.33 16.24
CA ILE A 10 -4.38 -1.01 15.71
C ILE A 10 -5.53 -1.01 14.70
N VAL A 11 -5.29 -1.59 13.53
CA VAL A 11 -6.27 -1.83 12.47
C VAL A 11 -6.23 -3.28 12.03
N TYR A 12 -7.31 -3.75 11.39
CA TYR A 12 -7.33 -5.05 10.73
C TYR A 12 -6.99 -4.88 9.26
N GLY A 13 -5.95 -5.57 8.80
CA GLY A 13 -5.56 -5.63 7.39
C GLY A 13 -5.90 -6.98 6.80
N TYR A 14 -6.28 -7.01 5.52
CA TYR A 14 -6.49 -8.24 4.77
C TYR A 14 -5.51 -8.30 3.61
N HIS A 15 -4.87 -9.45 3.40
CA HIS A 15 -3.90 -9.68 2.34
C HIS A 15 -4.40 -10.82 1.45
N GLY A 16 -4.57 -10.55 0.15
CA GLY A 16 -4.97 -11.54 -0.85
C GLY A 16 -3.75 -12.26 -1.43
N LEU A 17 -3.72 -13.59 -1.33
CA LEU A 17 -2.57 -14.43 -1.71
C LEU A 17 -3.01 -15.86 -2.08
N ASP A 18 -2.04 -16.73 -2.39
CA ASP A 18 -2.30 -18.15 -2.59
C ASP A 18 -2.57 -18.89 -1.27
N LYS A 19 -3.51 -19.85 -1.29
CA LYS A 19 -3.87 -20.65 -0.12
C LYS A 19 -2.67 -21.35 0.54
N ASP A 20 -1.77 -21.95 -0.21
CA ASP A 20 -0.68 -22.72 0.39
C ASP A 20 0.34 -21.78 1.07
N VAL A 21 0.58 -20.61 0.45
CA VAL A 21 1.39 -19.54 1.06
C VAL A 21 0.72 -19.01 2.33
N ALA A 22 -0.61 -18.82 2.31
CA ALA A 22 -1.36 -18.39 3.48
C ALA A 22 -1.20 -19.35 4.66
N TYR A 23 -1.32 -20.66 4.44
CA TYR A 23 -1.14 -21.65 5.51
C TYR A 23 0.30 -21.72 6.01
N ASN A 24 1.30 -21.52 5.15
CA ASN A 24 2.70 -21.44 5.60
C ASN A 24 2.94 -20.23 6.51
N ILE A 25 2.39 -19.06 6.17
CA ILE A 25 2.48 -17.86 7.00
C ILE A 25 1.73 -18.08 8.33
N LEU A 26 0.50 -18.58 8.27
CA LEU A 26 -0.35 -18.82 9.45
C LEU A 26 0.32 -19.77 10.46
N ASN A 27 1.05 -20.78 9.98
CA ASN A 27 1.73 -21.76 10.82
C ASN A 27 3.18 -21.38 11.15
N ASN A 28 3.60 -20.12 10.89
CA ASN A 28 4.96 -19.62 11.14
C ASN A 28 6.06 -20.39 10.40
N HIS A 29 5.76 -20.99 9.24
CA HIS A 29 6.76 -21.61 8.38
C HIS A 29 7.40 -20.60 7.41
N SER A 30 6.75 -19.46 7.18
CA SER A 30 7.24 -18.35 6.36
C SER A 30 6.66 -17.02 6.85
N GLU A 31 7.15 -15.92 6.32
CA GLU A 31 6.63 -14.57 6.57
C GLU A 31 6.02 -13.98 5.30
N PHE A 32 5.31 -12.84 5.43
CA PHE A 32 4.93 -12.06 4.26
C PHE A 32 6.16 -11.52 3.55
N LEU A 33 6.17 -11.61 2.22
CA LEU A 33 7.23 -11.01 1.41
C LEU A 33 7.00 -9.50 1.31
N LEU A 34 8.06 -8.73 1.56
CA LEU A 34 8.05 -7.30 1.30
C LEU A 34 8.15 -7.09 -0.21
N SER A 35 7.25 -6.27 -0.74
CA SER A 35 7.38 -5.77 -2.09
C SER A 35 8.42 -4.65 -2.11
N ASP A 36 9.20 -4.55 -3.18
CA ASP A 36 10.20 -3.51 -3.39
C ASP A 36 10.30 -3.13 -4.88
N ASN A 37 9.15 -3.15 -5.59
CA ASN A 37 9.13 -2.74 -6.99
C ASN A 37 9.17 -1.22 -7.09
N THR A 38 9.77 -0.71 -8.16
CA THR A 38 9.85 0.74 -8.44
C THR A 38 8.50 1.40 -8.79
N TYR A 39 7.43 0.61 -8.88
CA TYR A 39 6.09 1.05 -9.27
C TYR A 39 5.03 0.75 -8.20
N ASP A 40 5.44 0.27 -7.02
CA ASP A 40 4.52 0.01 -5.92
C ASP A 40 3.97 1.32 -5.37
N TRP A 41 2.65 1.46 -5.27
CA TRP A 41 2.03 2.76 -5.06
C TRP A 41 2.49 3.49 -3.79
N LEU A 42 2.52 2.79 -2.66
CA LEU A 42 2.95 3.33 -1.36
C LEU A 42 4.42 2.95 -1.06
N SER A 43 5.22 2.70 -2.10
CA SER A 43 6.60 2.23 -2.02
C SER A 43 6.71 0.84 -1.34
N GLY A 44 7.94 0.37 -1.09
CA GLY A 44 8.18 -0.98 -0.58
C GLY A 44 7.56 -1.23 0.79
N GLY A 45 7.02 -2.44 0.96
CA GLY A 45 6.31 -2.93 2.15
C GLY A 45 5.39 -4.11 1.87
N VAL A 46 4.71 -4.60 2.91
CA VAL A 46 3.64 -5.61 2.80
C VAL A 46 2.28 -4.92 2.73
N TYR A 47 1.51 -5.20 1.67
CA TYR A 47 0.29 -4.46 1.35
C TYR A 47 -0.96 -5.12 1.94
N PHE A 48 -1.81 -4.35 2.61
CA PHE A 48 -3.08 -4.81 3.18
C PHE A 48 -4.24 -3.90 2.83
N TRP A 49 -5.40 -4.48 2.53
CA TRP A 49 -6.67 -3.77 2.50
C TRP A 49 -7.16 -3.57 3.93
N GLU A 50 -7.29 -2.31 4.37
CA GLU A 50 -7.77 -2.02 5.72
C GLU A 50 -9.26 -2.32 5.82
N ASN A 51 -9.63 -3.18 6.78
CA ASN A 51 -11.01 -3.51 7.13
C ASN A 51 -11.88 -3.99 5.95
N ASN A 52 -11.28 -4.49 4.86
CA ASN A 52 -11.99 -4.85 3.65
C ASN A 52 -11.52 -6.22 3.12
N TYR A 53 -12.13 -7.28 3.65
CA TYR A 53 -11.85 -8.67 3.27
C TYR A 53 -12.26 -8.94 1.82
N GLU A 54 -13.44 -8.46 1.45
CA GLU A 54 -14.06 -8.70 0.15
C GLU A 54 -13.17 -8.15 -0.97
N ARG A 55 -12.65 -6.92 -0.84
CA ARG A 55 -11.72 -6.36 -1.83
C ARG A 55 -10.41 -7.14 -1.91
N ALA A 56 -9.87 -7.61 -0.79
CA ALA A 56 -8.66 -8.44 -0.78
C ALA A 56 -8.90 -9.78 -1.49
N MET A 57 -10.07 -10.38 -1.32
CA MET A 57 -10.48 -11.60 -2.03
C MET A 57 -10.65 -11.34 -3.52
N ASP A 58 -11.34 -10.26 -3.89
CA ASP A 58 -11.50 -9.86 -5.28
C ASP A 58 -10.15 -9.67 -5.96
N TYR A 59 -9.18 -9.03 -5.29
CA TYR A 59 -7.82 -8.89 -5.80
C TYR A 59 -7.15 -10.25 -6.01
N ALA A 60 -7.27 -11.19 -5.07
CA ALA A 60 -6.68 -12.52 -5.20
C ALA A 60 -7.28 -13.29 -6.38
N ILE A 61 -8.60 -13.18 -6.59
CA ILE A 61 -9.33 -13.78 -7.72
C ILE A 61 -8.94 -13.13 -9.05
N GLU A 62 -8.82 -11.80 -9.10
CA GLU A 62 -8.38 -11.07 -10.29
C GLU A 62 -6.92 -11.41 -10.64
N SER A 63 -6.07 -11.46 -9.62
CA SER A 63 -4.64 -11.75 -9.78
C SER A 63 -4.39 -13.19 -10.19
N SER A 64 -5.17 -14.17 -9.73
CA SER A 64 -5.03 -15.58 -10.13
C SER A 64 -5.28 -15.83 -11.62
N LYS A 65 -6.07 -14.96 -12.27
CA LYS A 65 -6.38 -15.04 -13.70
C LYS A 65 -5.24 -14.56 -14.60
N ARG A 66 -4.19 -13.94 -14.06
CA ARG A 66 -3.04 -13.45 -14.83
C ARG A 66 -2.16 -14.61 -15.26
N ALA A 67 -1.64 -14.58 -16.49
CA ALA A 67 -0.82 -15.67 -17.04
C ALA A 67 0.45 -15.96 -16.19
N SER A 68 1.04 -14.92 -15.59
CA SER A 68 2.23 -15.00 -14.73
C SER A 68 1.89 -15.16 -13.24
N SER A 69 0.64 -15.45 -12.88
CA SER A 69 0.23 -15.47 -11.48
C SER A 69 0.79 -16.65 -10.70
N ASN A 70 1.26 -16.35 -9.49
CA ASN A 70 1.63 -17.34 -8.49
C ASN A 70 0.44 -17.72 -7.58
N ILE A 71 -0.72 -17.07 -7.73
CA ILE A 71 -1.94 -17.41 -6.99
C ILE A 71 -2.71 -18.47 -7.78
N LYS A 72 -2.69 -19.72 -7.30
CA LYS A 72 -3.41 -20.86 -7.88
C LYS A 72 -4.78 -21.03 -7.21
N THR A 73 -4.82 -20.92 -5.89
CA THR A 73 -6.05 -20.96 -5.11
C THR A 73 -6.20 -19.63 -4.37
N PRO A 74 -7.01 -18.68 -4.87
CA PRO A 74 -7.24 -17.41 -4.19
C PRO A 74 -7.64 -17.60 -2.73
N PHE A 75 -6.97 -16.87 -1.85
CA PHE A 75 -7.20 -16.93 -0.42
C PHE A 75 -6.89 -15.57 0.23
N VAL A 76 -7.37 -15.36 1.44
CA VAL A 76 -7.13 -14.14 2.21
C VAL A 76 -6.72 -14.47 3.64
N LEU A 77 -5.64 -13.84 4.10
CA LEU A 77 -5.28 -13.80 5.51
C LEU A 77 -5.67 -12.46 6.13
N GLY A 78 -6.16 -12.51 7.37
CA GLY A 78 -6.30 -11.34 8.22
C GLY A 78 -5.02 -11.10 9.01
N ALA A 79 -4.71 -9.82 9.24
CA ALA A 79 -3.60 -9.37 10.07
C ALA A 79 -4.05 -8.29 11.04
N VAL A 80 -3.56 -8.36 12.28
CA VAL A 80 -3.67 -7.28 13.26
C VAL A 80 -2.45 -6.39 13.09
N ILE A 81 -2.66 -5.15 12.66
CA ILE A 81 -1.58 -4.24 12.28
C ILE A 81 -1.56 -3.08 13.27
N GLU A 82 -0.45 -2.92 13.99
CA GLU A 82 -0.17 -1.70 14.74
C GLU A 82 0.53 -0.69 13.82
N LEU A 83 -0.11 0.43 13.51
CA LEU A 83 0.37 1.43 12.55
C LEU A 83 1.71 2.08 12.94
N GLY A 84 2.04 2.17 14.24
CA GLY A 84 3.28 2.79 14.71
C GLY A 84 3.43 4.23 14.22
N THR A 85 4.62 4.58 13.74
CA THR A 85 4.85 5.87 13.05
C THR A 85 4.32 5.77 11.62
N CYS A 86 3.05 6.13 11.44
CA CYS A 86 2.38 6.04 10.15
C CYS A 86 2.46 7.35 9.36
N LEU A 87 2.85 7.27 8.10
CA LEU A 87 2.58 8.30 7.10
C LEU A 87 1.16 8.08 6.56
N ASP A 88 0.18 8.80 7.12
CA ASP A 88 -1.24 8.66 6.79
C ASP A 88 -1.70 9.75 5.83
N LEU A 89 -1.85 9.42 4.54
CA LEU A 89 -2.31 10.35 3.49
C LEU A 89 -3.81 10.69 3.57
N LEU A 90 -4.46 10.38 4.68
CA LEU A 90 -5.75 10.95 5.07
C LEU A 90 -5.59 12.10 6.08
N ASP A 91 -4.39 12.28 6.64
CA ASP A 91 -4.04 13.38 7.52
C ASP A 91 -3.51 14.59 6.74
N HIS A 92 -3.98 15.78 7.08
CA HIS A 92 -3.55 17.00 6.41
C HIS A 92 -2.04 17.25 6.54
N SER A 93 -1.46 16.97 7.71
CA SER A 93 -0.07 17.28 7.99
C SER A 93 0.92 16.34 7.29
N ASP A 94 0.51 15.11 7.03
CA ASP A 94 1.25 14.11 6.27
C ASP A 94 1.13 14.36 4.76
N ILE A 95 -0.06 14.79 4.29
CA ILE A 95 -0.24 15.24 2.90
C ILE A 95 0.68 16.43 2.59
N ASP A 96 0.75 17.42 3.48
CA ASP A 96 1.62 18.58 3.27
C ASP A 96 3.11 18.20 3.31
N TYR A 97 3.48 17.25 4.16
CA TYR A 97 4.83 16.69 4.17
C TYR A 97 5.19 16.03 2.83
N VAL A 98 4.29 15.22 2.26
CA VAL A 98 4.53 14.58 0.96
C VAL A 98 4.63 15.60 -0.19
N LYS A 99 3.86 16.70 -0.15
CA LYS A 99 4.00 17.79 -1.13
C LYS A 99 5.38 18.43 -1.07
N GLU A 100 5.87 18.74 0.14
CA GLU A 100 7.20 19.30 0.34
C GLU A 100 8.29 18.34 -0.17
N VAL A 101 8.15 17.04 0.14
CA VAL A 101 9.07 16.00 -0.37
C VAL A 101 9.05 15.93 -1.89
N TYR A 102 7.89 16.03 -2.54
CA TYR A 102 7.81 16.04 -4.00
C TYR A 102 8.57 17.23 -4.60
N ASP A 103 8.42 18.42 -4.04
CA ASP A 103 9.14 19.61 -4.53
C ASP A 103 10.66 19.45 -4.38
N LEU A 104 11.12 18.92 -3.25
CA LEU A 104 12.53 18.59 -3.01
C LEU A 104 13.04 17.51 -3.97
N PHE A 105 12.24 16.47 -4.21
CA PHE A 105 12.57 15.40 -5.15
C PHE A 105 12.72 15.92 -6.58
N VAL A 106 11.83 16.80 -7.03
CA VAL A 106 11.92 17.45 -8.34
C VAL A 106 13.18 18.32 -8.47
N GLN A 107 13.55 19.05 -7.40
CA GLN A 107 14.79 19.83 -7.38
C GLN A 107 16.02 18.91 -7.49
N TYR A 108 16.07 17.85 -6.69
CA TYR A 108 17.14 16.86 -6.72
C TYR A 108 17.30 16.21 -8.12
N LEU A 109 16.20 15.86 -8.78
CA LEU A 109 16.26 15.30 -10.13
C LEU A 109 16.80 16.29 -11.16
N LYS A 110 16.46 17.58 -11.04
CA LYS A 110 17.02 18.63 -11.91
C LYS A 110 18.52 18.78 -11.70
N GLU A 111 18.97 18.80 -10.46
CA GLU A 111 20.39 18.93 -10.12
C GLU A 111 21.23 17.74 -10.60
N THR A 112 20.66 16.54 -10.55
CA THR A 112 21.30 15.30 -11.02
C THR A 112 21.05 14.99 -12.50
N ASN A 113 20.34 15.86 -13.23
CA ASN A 113 19.94 15.67 -14.62
C ASN A 113 19.23 14.31 -14.87
N SER A 114 18.42 13.89 -13.90
CA SER A 114 17.65 12.65 -13.94
C SER A 114 16.20 12.93 -14.37
N PRO A 115 15.55 12.06 -15.17
CA PRO A 115 14.17 12.27 -15.58
C PRO A 115 13.20 12.09 -14.41
N LEU A 116 12.12 12.88 -14.40
CA LEU A 116 11.01 12.70 -13.48
C LEU A 116 10.23 11.43 -13.85
N PRO A 117 10.08 10.45 -12.95
CA PRO A 117 9.20 9.31 -13.18
C PRO A 117 7.75 9.77 -13.37
N VAL A 118 6.95 8.96 -14.05
CA VAL A 118 5.54 9.26 -14.31
C VAL A 118 4.67 8.07 -13.96
N ASN A 119 3.53 8.33 -13.33
CA ASN A 119 2.50 7.30 -13.18
C ASN A 119 1.91 6.98 -14.55
N SER A 120 1.81 5.69 -14.86
CA SER A 120 1.38 5.21 -16.17
C SER A 120 0.61 3.89 -16.04
N SER A 121 0.17 3.32 -17.16
CA SER A 121 -0.44 1.99 -17.18
C SER A 121 0.58 0.91 -17.54
N PHE A 122 0.38 -0.30 -17.00
CA PHE A 122 1.05 -1.51 -17.50
C PHE A 122 0.58 -1.91 -18.91
N ASN A 123 -0.62 -1.49 -19.30
CA ASN A 123 -1.19 -1.72 -20.61
C ASN A 123 -1.50 -0.37 -21.26
N SER A 124 -0.74 0.01 -22.28
CA SER A 124 -0.93 1.30 -22.98
C SER A 124 -2.32 1.53 -23.59
N LYS A 125 -3.16 0.48 -23.68
CA LYS A 125 -4.55 0.55 -24.16
C LYS A 125 -5.57 0.84 -23.04
N VAL A 126 -5.15 0.75 -21.78
CA VAL A 126 -5.98 0.98 -20.61
C VAL A 126 -5.44 2.20 -19.88
N ASN A 127 -6.30 3.15 -19.53
CA ASN A 127 -5.91 4.32 -18.76
C ASN A 127 -6.05 4.07 -17.25
N ASP A 128 -5.49 2.96 -16.78
CA ASP A 128 -5.38 2.65 -15.36
C ASP A 128 -3.96 3.02 -14.92
N LEU A 129 -3.79 4.08 -14.12
CA LEU A 129 -2.47 4.56 -13.69
C LEU A 129 -1.78 3.60 -12.70
N MET A 130 -1.93 2.28 -12.85
CA MET A 130 -1.50 1.25 -11.92
C MET A 130 0.03 1.11 -11.81
N LYS A 131 0.80 1.57 -12.81
CA LYS A 131 2.25 1.64 -12.74
C LYS A 131 2.65 2.97 -12.08
N ARG A 132 2.76 2.97 -10.75
CA ARG A 132 2.82 4.17 -9.91
C ARG A 132 4.25 4.65 -9.63
N GLU A 133 5.08 4.76 -10.67
CA GLU A 133 6.52 5.05 -10.50
C GLU A 133 6.81 6.40 -9.84
N LEU A 134 6.00 7.42 -10.12
CA LEU A 134 6.18 8.73 -9.46
C LEU A 134 5.79 8.64 -7.99
N ASP A 135 4.61 8.08 -7.70
CA ASP A 135 4.12 7.96 -6.32
C ASP A 135 5.09 7.11 -5.48
N CYS A 136 5.54 5.98 -6.03
CA CYS A 136 6.54 5.11 -5.41
C CYS A 136 7.82 5.89 -5.06
N ALA A 137 8.37 6.64 -6.02
CA ALA A 137 9.61 7.39 -5.83
C ALA A 137 9.46 8.48 -4.76
N VAL A 138 8.34 9.22 -4.77
CA VAL A 138 8.06 10.28 -3.79
C VAL A 138 7.90 9.70 -2.39
N ILE A 139 7.14 8.62 -2.23
CA ILE A 139 6.96 7.98 -0.92
C ILE A 139 8.26 7.35 -0.42
N SER A 140 9.09 6.78 -1.31
CA SER A 140 10.45 6.33 -0.95
C SER A 140 11.29 7.49 -0.41
N HIS A 141 11.31 8.64 -1.09
CA HIS A 141 12.05 9.82 -0.62
C HIS A 141 11.49 10.37 0.69
N ALA A 142 10.18 10.32 0.91
CA ALA A 142 9.55 10.71 2.17
C ALA A 142 10.06 9.82 3.32
N LYS A 143 10.13 8.51 3.10
CA LYS A 143 10.70 7.56 4.08
C LYS A 143 12.18 7.85 4.37
N GLU A 144 12.97 8.13 3.35
CA GLU A 144 14.39 8.46 3.50
C GLU A 144 14.61 9.78 4.24
N LEU A 145 13.88 10.84 3.87
CA LEU A 145 13.99 12.14 4.50
C LEU A 145 13.55 12.10 5.97
N ALA A 146 12.46 11.38 6.28
CA ALA A 146 12.04 11.14 7.66
C ALA A 146 13.16 10.44 8.45
N LYS A 147 13.78 9.41 7.86
CA LYS A 147 14.87 8.65 8.49
C LYS A 147 16.10 9.51 8.77
N LEU A 148 16.48 10.39 7.85
CA LEU A 148 17.56 11.37 8.06
C LEU A 148 17.28 12.32 9.22
N ASN A 149 16.01 12.59 9.50
CA ASN A 149 15.56 13.39 10.64
C ASN A 149 15.31 12.55 11.92
N GLY A 150 15.75 11.29 11.95
CA GLY A 150 15.62 10.41 13.11
C GLY A 150 14.24 9.77 13.29
N ILE A 151 13.36 9.86 12.28
CA ILE A 151 12.01 9.29 12.30
C ILE A 151 11.97 8.09 11.36
N SER A 152 11.67 6.90 11.87
CA SER A 152 11.44 5.72 11.02
C SER A 152 9.96 5.55 10.77
N ILE A 153 9.54 5.61 9.49
CA ILE A 153 8.15 5.33 9.10
C ILE A 153 7.92 3.83 9.12
N ASP A 154 6.93 3.40 9.90
CA ASP A 154 6.58 2.00 10.10
C ASP A 154 5.52 1.52 9.09
N THR A 155 4.57 2.39 8.77
CA THR A 155 3.50 2.12 7.80
C THR A 155 3.18 3.35 6.94
N VAL A 156 2.70 3.12 5.72
CA VAL A 156 2.10 4.15 4.87
C VAL A 156 0.64 3.78 4.63
N ARG A 157 -0.29 4.72 4.78
CA ARG A 157 -1.73 4.50 4.67
C ARG A 157 -2.36 5.53 3.75
N ALA A 158 -3.24 5.10 2.84
CA ALA A 158 -3.93 6.00 1.93
C ALA A 158 -5.27 5.43 1.44
N SER A 159 -6.21 6.31 1.06
CA SER A 159 -7.40 5.92 0.30
C SER A 159 -7.04 5.78 -1.17
N PHE A 160 -7.34 4.62 -1.76
CA PHE A 160 -7.20 4.36 -3.18
C PHE A 160 -8.56 4.37 -3.85
N GLN A 161 -8.77 5.37 -4.71
CA GLN A 161 -9.91 5.43 -5.59
C GLN A 161 -9.66 4.50 -6.77
N GLU A 162 -10.33 3.35 -6.77
CA GLU A 162 -10.13 2.28 -7.75
C GLU A 162 -11.47 1.83 -8.32
N GLY A 163 -11.45 1.39 -9.58
CA GLY A 163 -12.59 0.78 -10.24
C GLY A 163 -13.37 1.78 -11.09
N ASN A 164 -14.65 1.52 -11.31
CA ASN A 164 -15.52 2.37 -12.12
C ASN A 164 -16.41 3.25 -11.22
N PRO A 165 -16.79 4.46 -11.67
CA PRO A 165 -17.86 5.22 -11.03
C PRO A 165 -19.12 4.37 -10.90
N ILE A 166 -19.72 4.32 -9.71
CA ILE A 166 -20.88 3.44 -9.44
C ILE A 166 -22.21 3.94 -10.04
N TYR A 167 -22.23 5.18 -10.55
CA TYR A 167 -23.32 5.77 -11.33
C TYR A 167 -22.82 7.01 -12.10
N PRO A 168 -23.58 7.54 -13.07
CA PRO A 168 -23.15 8.72 -13.83
C PRO A 168 -22.77 9.90 -12.92
N SER A 169 -21.62 10.54 -13.20
CA SER A 169 -21.01 11.63 -12.42
C SER A 169 -20.57 11.30 -10.98
N ALA A 170 -20.62 10.03 -10.55
CA ALA A 170 -20.18 9.65 -9.21
C ALA A 170 -18.69 9.90 -8.99
N ASN A 171 -18.34 10.38 -7.79
CA ASN A 171 -16.96 10.31 -7.28
C ASN A 171 -16.71 9.05 -6.43
N PHE A 172 -17.73 8.19 -6.27
CA PHE A 172 -17.61 6.90 -5.61
C PHE A 172 -17.30 5.81 -6.64
N HIS A 173 -16.32 4.96 -6.33
CA HIS A 173 -15.90 3.89 -7.24
C HIS A 173 -16.05 2.52 -6.59
N ASP A 174 -16.44 1.52 -7.37
CA ASP A 174 -16.84 0.18 -6.91
C ASP A 174 -15.72 -0.62 -6.23
N LYS A 175 -14.45 -0.21 -6.37
CA LYS A 175 -13.30 -0.85 -5.73
C LYS A 175 -12.55 0.08 -4.78
N THR A 176 -13.12 1.23 -4.43
CA THR A 176 -12.50 2.18 -3.49
C THR A 176 -12.20 1.50 -2.15
N HIS A 177 -10.99 1.68 -1.63
CA HIS A 177 -10.57 1.09 -0.36
C HIS A 177 -9.45 1.91 0.30
N ILE A 178 -9.15 1.61 1.56
CA ILE A 178 -7.93 2.08 2.22
C ILE A 178 -6.88 0.99 2.06
N GLN A 179 -5.71 1.37 1.57
CA GLN A 179 -4.55 0.49 1.44
C GLN A 179 -3.51 0.90 2.49
N ILE A 180 -2.88 -0.10 3.10
CA ILE A 180 -1.75 0.07 4.02
C ILE A 180 -0.55 -0.66 3.42
N ALA A 181 0.60 0.00 3.34
CA ALA A 181 1.88 -0.65 3.17
C ALA A 181 2.60 -0.71 4.52
N VAL A 182 2.81 -1.90 5.04
CA VAL A 182 3.59 -2.14 6.26
C VAL A 182 5.06 -2.22 5.88
N VAL A 183 5.82 -1.18 6.23
CA VAL A 183 7.26 -1.07 5.94
C VAL A 183 8.06 -1.84 6.98
N ASN A 184 7.66 -1.75 8.25
CA ASN A 184 8.25 -2.48 9.37
C ASN A 184 7.41 -3.73 9.71
N PRO A 185 7.88 -4.96 9.40
CA PRO A 185 7.09 -6.17 9.65
C PRO A 185 6.70 -6.39 11.11
N ARG A 186 7.41 -5.79 12.08
CA ARG A 186 7.07 -5.86 13.51
C ARG A 186 5.75 -5.16 13.87
N CYS A 187 5.21 -4.38 12.94
CA CYS A 187 3.87 -3.81 13.04
C CYS A 187 2.77 -4.85 12.83
N ILE A 188 3.06 -5.98 12.20
CA ILE A 188 2.13 -7.10 12.11
C ILE A 188 2.19 -7.86 13.45
N LYS A 189 1.16 -7.67 14.29
CA LYS A 189 1.11 -8.23 15.65
C LYS A 189 0.53 -9.63 15.71
N GLY A 190 -0.19 -10.02 14.67
CA GLY A 190 -0.77 -11.35 14.56
C GLY A 190 -1.39 -11.56 13.20
N VAL A 191 -1.48 -12.83 12.80
CA VAL A 191 -2.11 -13.28 11.56
C VAL A 191 -3.19 -14.28 11.95
N TYR A 192 -4.34 -14.22 11.28
CA TYR A 192 -5.48 -15.06 11.59
C TYR A 192 -6.25 -15.46 10.34
N LEU A 193 -7.02 -16.55 10.45
CA LEU A 193 -8.05 -16.90 9.49
C LEU A 193 -9.32 -16.08 9.80
N PRO A 194 -9.79 -15.23 8.87
CA PRO A 194 -11.04 -14.51 9.06
C PRO A 194 -12.19 -15.49 9.30
N ARG A 195 -13.06 -15.18 10.26
CA ARG A 195 -14.27 -15.99 10.52
C ARG A 195 -15.32 -15.71 9.46
N GLU A 196 -16.02 -16.75 9.02
CA GLU A 196 -17.27 -16.60 8.27
C GLU A 196 -18.28 -15.83 9.15
N ARG A 197 -18.97 -14.85 8.55
CA ARG A 197 -19.99 -14.04 9.22
C ARG A 197 -21.31 -14.79 9.27
#